data_AF-A0A4S0N9Q4-F1
#
_entry.id   AF-A0A4S0N9Q4-F1
#
_cell.length_a   1.000
_cell.length_b   1.000
_cell.length_c   1.000
_cell.angle_alpha   90.00
_cell.angle_beta   90.00
_cell.angle_gamma   90.00
#
_symmetry.space_group_name_H-M   'P 1'
#
loop_
_entity.id
_entity.type
_entity.pdbx_description
1 polymer ?
#
loop_
_entity_poly.entity_id
_entity_poly.type
_entity_poly.pdbx_seq_one_letter_code
_entity_poly.pdbx_strand_id
1 'polypeptide(L)'
;MKLPALHDGHSPITLQQAFHEALEAIETSPDAIHRHRVSVEGRCFPVTEVVSAMRDCTDLVPMRTSDVLAVLARRLDAPAPTGRTHTYGDWAGLVQRYCQNMVAPVEWQEGLA
;
A
#
# COMPACT_ATOMS: atom_id res chain seq x y z
N MET A 1 -18.52 -4.70 -2.96
CA MET A 1 -17.66 -5.57 -3.80
C MET A 1 -16.39 -5.86 -3.01
N LYS A 2 -15.65 -6.93 -3.29
CA LYS A 2 -14.47 -7.33 -2.49
C LYS A 2 -13.26 -7.58 -3.39
N LEU A 3 -12.07 -7.27 -2.87
CA LEU A 3 -10.80 -7.67 -3.47
C LEU A 3 -10.67 -9.21 -3.44
N PRO A 4 -9.86 -9.79 -4.35
CA PRO A 4 -9.49 -11.20 -4.27
C PRO A 4 -8.94 -11.55 -2.88
N ALA A 5 -9.31 -12.73 -2.38
CA ALA A 5 -8.82 -13.21 -1.09
C ALA A 5 -7.41 -13.80 -1.22
N LEU A 6 -6.66 -13.78 -0.12
CA LEU A 6 -5.47 -14.60 0.01
C LEU A 6 -5.88 -16.08 0.13
N HIS A 7 -5.08 -16.97 -0.43
CA HIS A 7 -5.24 -18.41 -0.32
C HIS A 7 -4.02 -18.98 0.40
N ASP A 8 -4.20 -19.47 1.64
CA ASP A 8 -3.10 -19.94 2.50
C ASP A 8 -1.94 -18.95 2.65
N GLY A 9 -2.27 -17.65 2.75
CA GLY A 9 -1.27 -16.57 2.84
C GLY A 9 -0.69 -16.14 1.49
N HIS A 10 -1.05 -16.80 0.39
CA HIS A 10 -0.60 -16.46 -0.95
C HIS A 10 -1.57 -15.51 -1.65
N SER A 11 -1.02 -14.48 -2.28
CA SER A 11 -1.78 -13.48 -3.01
C SER A 11 -1.95 -13.87 -4.48
N PRO A 12 -3.15 -13.72 -5.06
CA PRO A 12 -3.30 -13.85 -6.51
C PRO A 12 -2.49 -12.76 -7.22
N ILE A 13 -2.00 -13.06 -8.43
CA ILE A 13 -1.12 -12.17 -9.19
C ILE A 13 -1.74 -10.78 -9.43
N THR A 14 -3.07 -10.71 -9.60
CA THR A 14 -3.82 -9.46 -9.79
C THR A 14 -3.73 -8.55 -8.58
N LEU A 15 -3.70 -9.12 -7.37
CA LEU A 15 -3.58 -8.37 -6.13
C LEU A 15 -2.11 -7.96 -5.87
N GLN A 16 -1.13 -8.78 -6.24
CA GLN A 16 0.29 -8.39 -6.23
C GLN A 16 0.59 -7.23 -7.20
N GLN A 17 0.01 -7.25 -8.41
CA GLN A 17 0.11 -6.17 -9.39
C GLN A 17 -0.49 -4.87 -8.85
N ALA A 18 -1.72 -4.95 -8.31
CA ALA A 18 -2.39 -3.82 -7.70
C ALA A 18 -1.60 -3.21 -6.53
N PHE A 19 -0.91 -4.04 -5.75
CA PHE A 19 -0.02 -3.57 -4.70
C PHE A 19 1.16 -2.78 -5.26
N HIS A 20 1.79 -3.21 -6.34
CA HIS A 20 2.86 -2.44 -6.99
C HIS A 20 2.37 -1.10 -7.56
N GLU A 21 1.20 -1.09 -8.22
CA GLU A 21 0.57 0.15 -8.70
C GLU A 21 0.26 1.11 -7.54
N ALA A 22 -0.18 0.57 -6.40
CA ALA A 22 -0.36 1.35 -5.20
C ALA A 22 0.96 2.01 -4.74
N LEU A 23 2.07 1.27 -4.70
CA LEU A 23 3.37 1.84 -4.33
C LEU A 23 3.81 2.98 -5.26
N GLU A 24 3.61 2.82 -6.56
CA GLU A 24 3.94 3.86 -7.55
C GLU A 24 3.09 5.12 -7.35
N ALA A 25 1.79 4.96 -7.08
CA ALA A 25 0.91 6.08 -6.78
C ALA A 25 1.35 6.83 -5.51
N ILE A 26 1.78 6.09 -4.49
CA ILE A 26 2.31 6.66 -3.25
C ILE A 26 3.59 7.44 -3.51
N GLU A 27 4.50 6.90 -4.33
CA GLU A 27 5.76 7.56 -4.67
C GLU A 27 5.51 8.85 -5.46
N THR A 28 4.55 8.84 -6.37
CA THR A 28 4.27 9.93 -7.30
C THR A 28 3.49 11.07 -6.65
N SER A 29 2.60 10.76 -5.70
CA SER A 29 1.65 11.75 -5.15
C SER A 29 1.29 11.43 -3.69
N PRO A 30 2.27 11.57 -2.77
CA PRO A 30 2.11 11.19 -1.36
C PRO A 30 0.94 11.88 -0.64
N ASP A 31 0.71 13.17 -0.93
CA ASP A 31 -0.35 13.98 -0.30
C ASP A 31 -1.77 13.67 -0.82
N ALA A 32 -1.87 12.89 -1.90
CA ALA A 32 -3.13 12.57 -2.57
C ALA A 32 -3.50 11.08 -2.46
N ILE A 33 -2.83 10.33 -1.58
CA ILE A 33 -2.97 8.88 -1.44
C ILE A 33 -4.42 8.41 -1.26
N HIS A 34 -5.23 9.17 -0.50
CA HIS A 34 -6.64 8.89 -0.25
C HIS A 34 -7.51 8.98 -1.51
N ARG A 35 -7.04 9.68 -2.55
CA ARG A 35 -7.72 9.81 -3.85
C ARG A 35 -7.28 8.77 -4.86
N HIS A 36 -6.16 8.09 -4.62
CA HIS A 36 -5.65 7.08 -5.55
C HIS A 36 -6.46 5.79 -5.51
N ARG A 37 -6.73 5.28 -6.71
CA ARG A 37 -7.44 4.03 -6.94
C ARG A 37 -6.66 3.21 -7.95
N VAL A 38 -6.68 1.90 -7.78
CA VAL A 38 -6.04 0.92 -8.66
C VAL A 38 -7.08 -0.05 -9.21
N SER A 39 -6.84 -0.57 -10.41
CA SER A 39 -7.77 -1.49 -11.07
C SER A 39 -7.42 -2.93 -10.72
N VAL A 40 -8.35 -3.67 -10.14
CA VAL A 40 -8.22 -5.10 -9.86
C VAL A 40 -9.37 -5.81 -10.53
N GLU A 41 -9.06 -6.69 -11.49
CA GLU A 41 -10.04 -7.47 -12.25
C GLU A 41 -11.15 -6.59 -12.88
N GLY A 42 -10.75 -5.43 -13.43
CA GLY A 42 -11.64 -4.47 -14.09
C GLY A 42 -12.45 -3.59 -13.14
N ARG A 43 -12.11 -3.56 -11.85
CA ARG A 43 -12.80 -2.77 -10.82
C ARG A 43 -11.83 -1.85 -10.08
N CYS A 44 -12.25 -0.62 -9.77
CA CYS A 44 -11.39 0.36 -9.11
C CYS A 44 -11.51 0.31 -7.58
N PHE A 45 -10.42 0.04 -6.88
CA PHE A 45 -10.33 -0.01 -5.43
C PHE A 45 -9.41 1.09 -4.89
N PRO A 46 -9.69 1.67 -3.71
CA PRO A 46 -8.74 2.57 -3.04
C PRO A 46 -7.40 1.87 -2.78
N VAL A 47 -6.31 2.62 -2.89
CA VAL A 47 -4.96 2.13 -2.57
C VAL A 47 -4.91 1.55 -1.14
N THR A 48 -5.56 2.22 -0.18
CA THR A 48 -5.60 1.77 1.23
C THR A 48 -6.28 0.42 1.40
N GLU A 49 -7.29 0.09 0.60
CA GLU A 49 -7.95 -1.23 0.64
C GLU A 49 -7.04 -2.32 0.09
N VAL A 50 -6.30 -2.05 -0.99
CA VAL A 50 -5.35 -3.00 -1.58
C VAL A 50 -4.20 -3.28 -0.62
N VAL A 51 -3.65 -2.23 0.00
CA VAL A 51 -2.62 -2.37 1.04
C VAL A 51 -3.16 -3.20 2.21
N SER A 52 -4.38 -2.94 2.67
CA SER A 52 -4.97 -3.72 3.77
C SER A 52 -5.20 -5.19 3.41
N ALA A 53 -5.56 -5.50 2.16
CA ALA A 53 -5.79 -6.86 1.70
C ALA A 53 -4.50 -7.70 1.65
N MET A 54 -3.35 -7.05 1.53
CA MET A 54 -2.03 -7.70 1.46
C MET A 54 -1.38 -7.92 2.83
N ARG A 55 -2.02 -7.49 3.92
CA ARG A 55 -1.41 -7.45 5.26
C ARG A 55 -0.96 -8.83 5.78
N ASP A 56 -1.72 -9.87 5.46
CA ASP A 56 -1.44 -11.24 5.89
C ASP A 56 -0.74 -12.06 4.79
N CYS A 57 -0.26 -11.39 3.74
CA CYS A 57 0.40 -12.05 2.62
C CYS A 57 1.82 -12.48 3.00
N THR A 58 2.09 -13.79 2.90
CA THR A 58 3.38 -14.41 3.23
C THR A 58 4.30 -14.57 2.03
N ASP A 59 3.83 -14.19 0.83
CA ASP A 59 4.64 -14.20 -0.38
C ASP A 59 5.84 -13.26 -0.22
N LEU A 60 7.01 -13.73 -0.67
CA LEU A 60 8.22 -12.93 -0.70
C LEU A 60 8.11 -11.85 -1.77
N VAL A 61 8.58 -10.66 -1.43
CA VAL A 61 8.66 -9.55 -2.39
C VAL A 61 9.88 -9.72 -3.29
N PRO A 62 9.74 -9.51 -4.62
CA PRO A 62 10.88 -9.51 -5.52
C PRO A 62 11.95 -8.49 -5.10
N MET A 63 13.22 -8.82 -5.26
CA MET A 63 14.36 -8.00 -4.82
C MET A 63 14.26 -6.54 -5.30
N ARG A 64 13.86 -6.34 -6.57
CA ARG A 64 13.67 -5.00 -7.15
C ARG A 64 12.57 -4.20 -6.45
N THR A 65 11.48 -4.84 -6.05
CA THR A 65 10.39 -4.19 -5.33
C THR A 65 10.83 -3.81 -3.92
N SER A 66 11.66 -4.64 -3.27
CA SER A 66 12.27 -4.32 -1.97
C SER A 66 13.15 -3.07 -2.01
N ASP A 67 13.90 -2.84 -3.10
CA ASP A 67 14.72 -1.63 -3.26
C ASP A 67 13.86 -0.35 -3.33
N VAL A 68 12.76 -0.39 -4.10
CA VAL A 68 11.79 0.73 -4.19
C VAL A 68 11.18 1.03 -2.83
N LEU A 69 10.81 -0.02 -2.11
CA LEU A 69 10.19 0.09 -0.79
C LEU A 69 11.15 0.59 0.30
N ALA A 70 12.45 0.27 0.20
CA ALA A 70 13.47 0.84 1.07
C ALA A 70 13.62 2.35 0.85
N VAL A 71 13.54 2.82 -0.41
CA VAL A 71 13.50 4.26 -0.71
C VAL A 71 12.26 4.90 -0.10
N LEU A 72 11.09 4.25 -0.24
CA LEU A 72 9.84 4.73 0.32
C LEU A 72 9.95 4.86 1.84
N ALA A 73 10.35 3.80 2.56
CA ALA A 73 10.52 3.80 4.01
C ALA A 73 11.41 4.95 4.54
N ARG A 74 12.53 5.25 3.84
CA ARG A 74 13.41 6.37 4.19
C ARG A 74 12.71 7.73 4.06
N ARG A 75 11.83 7.90 3.07
CA ARG A 75 11.04 9.14 2.92
C ARG A 75 10.03 9.33 4.05
N LEU A 76 9.63 8.26 4.72
CA LEU A 76 8.61 8.30 5.78
C LEU A 76 9.19 8.47 7.18
N ASP A 77 10.52 8.57 7.30
CA ASP A 77 11.25 8.37 8.56
C ASP A 77 10.79 7.10 9.30
N ALA A 78 10.33 6.10 8.54
CA ALA A 78 9.87 4.84 9.09
C ALA A 78 11.05 3.88 9.14
N PRO A 79 11.17 3.05 10.21
CA PRO A 79 12.14 1.98 10.20
C PRO A 79 11.81 1.07 9.02
N ALA A 80 12.70 1.05 8.03
CA ALA A 80 12.63 0.05 6.97
C ALA A 80 12.68 -1.33 7.64
N PRO A 81 11.89 -2.32 7.17
CA PRO A 81 12.09 -3.70 7.53
C PRO A 81 13.57 -4.03 7.34
N THR A 82 14.25 -4.44 8.40
CA THR A 82 15.68 -4.75 8.36
C THR A 82 15.85 -6.23 8.03
N GLY A 83 16.35 -6.55 6.83
CA GLY A 83 16.54 -7.93 6.38
C GLY A 83 16.62 -8.08 4.86
N ARG A 84 16.94 -9.28 4.36
CA ARG A 84 16.92 -9.62 2.92
C ARG A 84 15.68 -10.43 2.50
N THR A 85 14.78 -10.70 3.44
CA THR A 85 13.62 -11.57 3.23
C THR A 85 12.40 -10.88 3.81
N HIS A 86 11.73 -10.07 2.99
CA HIS A 86 10.50 -9.39 3.38
C HIS A 86 9.33 -9.91 2.57
N THR A 87 8.22 -10.13 3.26
CA THR A 87 6.96 -10.56 2.68
C THR A 87 6.16 -9.35 2.21
N TYR A 88 5.17 -9.56 1.34
CA TYR A 88 4.22 -8.51 1.00
C TYR A 88 3.48 -7.98 2.24
N GLY A 89 3.20 -8.84 3.22
CA GLY A 89 2.58 -8.45 4.49
C GLY A 89 3.43 -7.48 5.31
N ASP A 90 4.73 -7.71 5.41
CA ASP A 90 5.67 -6.81 6.11
C ASP A 90 5.61 -5.38 5.53
N TRP A 91 5.63 -5.29 4.22
CA TRP A 91 5.60 -4.02 3.50
C TRP A 91 4.22 -3.37 3.53
N ALA A 92 3.14 -4.15 3.40
CA ALA A 92 1.79 -3.66 3.56
C ALA A 92 1.59 -3.00 4.93
N GLY A 93 2.15 -3.57 6.00
CA GLY A 93 2.13 -2.97 7.33
C GLY A 93 2.88 -1.63 7.42
N LEU A 94 4.01 -1.48 6.73
CA LEU A 94 4.72 -0.21 6.64
C LEU A 94 3.92 0.85 5.88
N VAL A 95 3.40 0.48 4.71
CA VAL A 95 2.62 1.39 3.85
C VAL A 95 1.31 1.80 4.52
N GLN A 96 0.67 0.91 5.26
CA GLN A 96 -0.54 1.26 5.99
C GLN A 96 -0.28 2.34 7.06
N ARG A 97 0.81 2.23 7.81
CA ARG A 97 1.24 3.26 8.78
C ARG A 97 1.52 4.59 8.09
N TYR A 98 2.12 4.55 6.90
CA TYR A 98 2.31 5.74 6.08
C TYR A 98 1.01 6.44 5.74
N CYS A 99 0.05 5.68 5.19
CA CYS A 99 -1.26 6.20 4.81
C CYS A 99 -1.95 6.86 6.00
N GLN A 100 -1.85 6.26 7.19
CA GLN A 100 -2.45 6.78 8.42
C GLN A 100 -1.82 8.10 8.88
N ASN A 101 -0.51 8.28 8.68
CA ASN A 101 0.18 9.52 9.05
C ASN A 101 -0.04 10.65 8.03
N MET A 102 -0.25 10.33 6.76
CA MET A 102 -0.51 11.32 5.70
C MET A 102 -1.97 11.78 5.65
N VAL A 103 -2.89 10.97 6.14
CA VAL A 103 -4.27 11.39 6.37
C VAL A 103 -4.30 12.14 7.70
N ALA A 104 -3.87 13.40 7.68
CA ALA A 104 -4.23 14.34 8.74
C ALA A 104 -5.77 14.31 8.92
N PRO A 105 -6.30 14.57 10.13
CA PRO A 105 -7.75 14.68 10.28
C PRO A 105 -8.24 15.72 9.29
N VAL A 106 -9.23 15.37 8.48
CA VAL A 106 -10.01 16.36 7.75
C VAL A 106 -10.61 17.27 8.82
N GLU A 107 -9.98 18.43 9.06
CA GLU A 107 -10.68 19.55 9.64
C GLU A 107 -11.68 19.98 8.58
N TRP A 108 -12.93 19.56 8.78
CA TRP A 108 -14.05 20.18 8.10
C TRP A 108 -13.96 21.68 8.38
N GLN A 109 -13.62 22.47 7.36
CA GLN A 109 -14.00 23.88 7.38
C GLN A 109 -15.52 23.92 7.20
N GLU A 110 -16.24 23.70 8.31
CA GLU A 110 -17.62 24.14 8.42
C GLU A 110 -17.64 25.67 8.44
N GLY A 111 -18.29 26.24 7.42
CA GLY A 111 -18.73 27.63 7.38
C GLY A 111 -17.83 28.56 6.56
N LEU A 112 -18.31 29.46 5.70
CA LEU A 112 -19.63 29.97 5.28
C LEU A 112 -19.37 30.53 3.85
N ALA A 113 -20.19 30.26 2.83
CA ALA A 113 -21.37 31.05 2.45
C ALA A 113 -21.11 32.57 2.45
#